data_AF-A0A427XHI2-F1
#
_entry.id   AF-A0A427XHI2-F1
#
_cell.length_a   1.000
_cell.length_b   1.000
_cell.length_c   1.000
_cell.angle_alpha   90.00
_cell.angle_beta   90.00
_cell.angle_gamma   90.00
#
_symmetry.space_group_name_H-M   'P 1'
#
loop_
_entity.id
_entity.type
_entity.pdbx_description
1 polymer ?
#
loop_
_entity_poly.entity_id
_entity_poly.type
_entity_poly.pdbx_seq_one_letter_code
_entity_poly.pdbx_strand_id
1 'polypeptide(L)'
;MYNNQYIPLLFGSSTTNPKGWCWQNGAMIASFQANVQAAISSKTTTAYTNGSWALQMCAYQCGSSCSTAASCANYIVSQFTTTIWGTAGAITACTYPSANFVPTDCSCGFTCNAGYTKCGTSYCINPATQTCSSGVPKPLRKRDLPFGGRCSHGMTECPTRNGGWECLDTSRDLEACGGCPYTSEGVDCSSIPGADSVTCVEGKCKVRSCDRRHYLNGTECILRLNEQHLFGRRTTVRR
;
A
#
# COMPACT_ATOMS: atom_id res chain seq x y z
N MET A 1 -1.99 20.91 17.30
CA MET A 1 -1.55 19.50 17.30
C MET A 1 -0.18 19.45 17.98
N TYR A 2 -0.11 19.06 19.26
CA TYR A 2 1.18 18.94 19.94
C TYR A 2 1.89 17.67 19.45
N ASN A 3 3.14 17.85 19.03
CA ASN A 3 3.98 16.84 18.41
C ASN A 3 4.17 15.62 19.33
N ASN A 4 4.18 14.40 18.78
CA ASN A 4 4.52 13.14 19.47
C ASN A 4 5.93 13.14 20.14
N GLN A 5 6.67 14.23 20.03
CA GLN A 5 7.99 14.48 20.62
C GLN A 5 7.98 14.59 22.15
N TYR A 6 6.80 14.76 22.78
CA TYR A 6 6.68 14.92 24.23
C TYR A 6 6.39 13.60 24.97
N ILE A 7 5.96 12.54 24.29
CA ILE A 7 5.69 11.23 24.90
C ILE A 7 6.91 10.67 25.67
N PRO A 8 8.16 10.82 25.22
CA PRO A 8 9.33 10.39 25.98
C PRO A 8 9.49 11.05 27.35
N LEU A 9 8.96 12.26 27.56
CA LEU A 9 9.05 13.01 28.83
C LEU A 9 8.00 12.55 29.87
N LEU A 10 7.01 11.75 29.45
CA LEU A 10 6.05 11.10 30.36
C LEU A 10 6.66 9.97 31.17
N PHE A 11 7.78 9.43 30.70
CA PHE A 11 8.41 8.26 31.28
C PHE A 11 9.73 8.68 31.92
N GLY A 12 10.04 8.08 33.07
CA GLY A 12 11.27 8.38 33.81
C GLY A 12 12.49 8.25 32.89
N SER A 13 13.51 9.08 33.10
CA SER A 13 14.77 8.93 32.38
C SER A 13 15.29 7.50 32.55
N SER A 14 15.88 6.96 31.48
CA SER A 14 16.45 5.60 31.40
C SER A 14 17.40 5.25 32.56
N THR A 15 17.89 6.26 33.29
CA THR A 15 18.78 6.15 34.45
C THR A 15 18.12 5.60 35.72
N THR A 16 16.79 5.57 35.82
CA THR A 16 16.09 5.08 37.04
C THR A 16 15.48 3.68 36.90
N ASN A 17 15.40 3.15 35.67
CA ASN A 17 14.91 1.81 35.38
C ASN A 17 15.91 1.04 34.51
N PRO A 18 16.81 0.23 35.12
CA PRO A 18 17.82 -0.51 34.37
C PRO A 18 17.24 -1.65 33.52
N LYS A 19 15.97 -2.03 33.72
CA LYS A 19 15.32 -3.16 33.05
C LYS A 19 14.50 -2.76 31.81
N GLY A 20 14.28 -1.48 31.56
CA GLY A 20 13.41 -1.00 30.46
C GLY A 20 11.95 -1.45 30.60
N TRP A 21 11.23 -1.51 29.49
CA TRP A 21 9.84 -1.93 29.40
C TRP A 21 9.71 -3.29 28.69
N CYS A 22 8.93 -4.21 29.25
CA CYS A 22 8.69 -5.52 28.64
C CYS A 22 7.39 -5.57 27.84
N TRP A 23 7.42 -6.39 26.81
CA TRP A 23 6.31 -6.64 25.89
C TRP A 23 5.97 -8.13 25.85
N GLN A 24 4.71 -8.42 25.60
CA GLN A 24 4.22 -9.76 25.27
C GLN A 24 3.14 -9.60 24.20
N ASN A 25 3.28 -10.32 23.09
CA ASN A 25 2.33 -10.26 21.96
C ASN A 25 2.08 -8.83 21.43
N GLY A 26 3.11 -7.99 21.40
CA GLY A 26 3.02 -6.62 20.92
C GLY A 26 2.31 -5.63 21.85
N ALA A 27 1.97 -6.04 23.07
CA ALA A 27 1.45 -5.16 24.11
C ALA A 27 2.40 -5.12 25.31
N MET A 28 2.45 -3.98 25.99
CA MET A 28 3.16 -3.84 27.27
C MET A 28 2.58 -4.85 28.26
N ILE A 29 3.42 -5.58 29.00
CA ILE A 29 2.90 -6.58 29.96
C ILE A 29 2.08 -5.93 31.09
N ALA A 30 1.12 -6.68 31.64
CA ALA A 30 0.16 -6.18 32.62
C ALA A 30 0.81 -5.55 33.86
N SER A 31 1.96 -6.06 34.32
CA SER A 31 2.68 -5.51 35.47
C SER A 31 3.19 -4.09 35.21
N PHE A 32 3.65 -3.80 34.00
CA PHE A 32 4.07 -2.45 33.63
C PHE A 32 2.88 -1.51 33.39
N GLN A 33 1.79 -2.02 32.79
CA GLN A 33 0.55 -1.25 32.69
C GLN A 33 0.02 -0.85 34.08
N ALA A 34 0.05 -1.76 35.04
CA ALA A 34 -0.34 -1.50 36.42
C ALA A 34 0.55 -0.43 37.09
N ASN A 35 1.86 -0.42 36.84
CA ASN A 35 2.77 0.62 37.34
C ASN A 35 2.44 2.00 36.76
N VAL A 36 2.16 2.08 35.45
CA VAL A 36 1.71 3.32 34.80
C VAL A 36 0.41 3.81 35.44
N GLN A 37 -0.57 2.91 35.58
CA GLN A 37 -1.87 3.23 36.18
C GLN A 37 -1.75 3.69 37.63
N ALA A 38 -0.91 3.03 38.43
CA ALA A 38 -0.65 3.41 39.81
C ALA A 38 -0.06 4.81 39.89
N ALA A 39 1.00 5.09 39.10
CA ALA A 39 1.67 6.39 39.10
C ALA A 39 0.73 7.55 38.71
N ILE A 40 -0.10 7.35 37.69
CA ILE A 40 -1.11 8.33 37.25
C ILE A 40 -2.17 8.54 38.33
N SER A 41 -2.68 7.46 38.92
CA SER A 41 -3.73 7.52 39.94
C SER A 41 -3.25 8.22 41.22
N SER A 42 -2.01 7.98 41.63
CA SER A 42 -1.39 8.64 42.80
C SER A 42 -0.78 10.00 42.49
N LYS A 43 -0.74 10.41 41.22
CA LYS A 43 -0.04 11.62 40.73
C LYS A 43 1.45 11.64 41.06
N THR A 44 2.05 10.49 41.34
CA THR A 44 3.45 10.39 41.74
C THR A 44 4.35 10.13 40.54
N THR A 45 5.61 10.57 40.66
CA THR A 45 6.67 10.16 39.75
C THR A 45 7.29 8.87 40.27
N THR A 46 7.28 7.85 39.42
CA THR A 46 7.97 6.57 39.67
C THR A 46 9.20 6.48 38.77
N ALA A 47 9.99 5.42 38.94
CA ALA A 47 11.08 5.07 38.01
C ALA A 47 10.59 4.81 36.57
N TYR A 48 9.27 4.60 36.39
CA TYR A 48 8.67 4.24 35.11
C TYR A 48 7.91 5.42 34.50
N THR A 49 7.11 6.14 35.29
CA THR A 49 6.15 7.13 34.78
C THR A 49 6.08 8.36 35.68
N ASN A 50 6.08 9.54 35.07
CA ASN A 50 5.72 10.79 35.73
C ASN A 50 4.18 10.94 35.69
N GLY A 51 3.50 10.50 36.75
CA GLY A 51 2.04 10.48 36.81
C GLY A 51 1.40 11.87 36.74
N SER A 52 2.06 12.90 37.28
CA SER A 52 1.57 14.28 37.23
C SER A 52 1.59 14.85 35.82
N TRP A 53 2.68 14.63 35.08
CA TRP A 53 2.80 15.11 33.71
C TRP A 53 1.92 14.30 32.73
N ALA A 54 1.74 13.01 33.01
CA ALA A 54 0.79 12.14 32.32
C ALA A 54 -0.65 12.65 32.35
N LEU A 55 -1.14 13.06 33.51
CA LEU A 55 -2.47 13.63 33.62
C LEU A 55 -2.61 14.94 32.85
N GLN A 56 -1.58 15.80 32.86
CA GLN A 56 -1.58 17.06 32.08
C GLN A 56 -1.65 16.79 30.57
N MET A 57 -0.88 15.81 30.09
CA MET A 57 -0.90 15.42 28.68
C MET A 57 -2.23 14.81 28.27
N CYS A 58 -2.83 13.94 29.10
CA CYS A 58 -4.15 13.37 28.83
C CYS A 58 -5.24 14.44 28.75
N ALA A 59 -5.23 15.40 29.69
CA ALA A 59 -6.18 16.52 29.68
C ALA A 59 -6.12 17.33 28.37
N TYR A 60 -4.95 17.44 27.78
CA TYR A 60 -4.74 18.18 26.53
C TYR A 60 -4.99 17.33 25.27
N GLN A 61 -4.61 16.05 25.26
CA GLN A 61 -4.61 15.23 24.04
C GLN A 61 -5.85 14.38 23.81
N CYS A 62 -6.45 13.81 24.86
CA CYS A 62 -7.61 12.93 24.71
C CYS A 62 -8.92 13.55 25.23
N GLY A 63 -8.86 14.73 25.86
CA GLY A 63 -10.03 15.49 26.29
C GLY A 63 -10.95 14.67 27.19
N SER A 64 -12.26 14.63 26.86
CA SER A 64 -13.27 13.86 27.60
C SER A 64 -13.06 12.34 27.55
N SER A 65 -12.25 11.83 26.61
CA SER A 65 -11.95 10.40 26.46
C SER A 65 -11.02 9.88 27.57
N CYS A 66 -10.38 10.77 28.33
CA CYS A 66 -9.51 10.44 29.46
C CYS A 66 -10.02 11.07 30.77
N SER A 67 -11.32 10.96 31.04
CA SER A 67 -11.97 11.53 32.22
C SER A 67 -11.58 10.87 33.55
N THR A 68 -10.97 9.69 33.50
CA THR A 68 -10.45 8.96 34.68
C THR A 68 -8.97 8.67 34.55
N ALA A 69 -8.29 8.46 35.70
CA ALA A 69 -6.90 8.02 35.73
C ALA A 69 -6.69 6.71 34.97
N ALA A 70 -7.67 5.79 35.01
CA ALA A 70 -7.64 4.54 34.26
C ALA A 70 -7.72 4.77 32.74
N SER A 71 -8.63 5.62 32.27
CA SER A 71 -8.72 5.97 30.84
C SER A 71 -7.48 6.71 30.33
N CYS A 72 -6.88 7.58 31.15
CA CYS A 72 -5.61 8.23 30.83
C CYS A 72 -4.44 7.23 30.76
N ALA A 73 -4.37 6.28 31.71
CA ALA A 73 -3.37 5.22 31.69
C ALA A 73 -3.48 4.36 30.42
N ASN A 74 -4.69 3.95 30.05
CA ASN A 74 -4.93 3.18 28.83
C ASN A 74 -4.55 3.96 27.57
N TYR A 75 -4.88 5.25 27.50
CA TYR A 75 -4.46 6.12 26.40
C TYR A 75 -2.95 6.20 26.31
N ILE A 76 -2.25 6.41 27.43
CA ILE A 76 -0.79 6.52 27.45
C ILE A 76 -0.12 5.19 27.05
N VAL A 77 -0.60 4.05 27.55
CA VAL A 77 -0.12 2.71 27.14
C VAL A 77 -0.37 2.48 25.65
N SER A 78 -1.53 2.88 25.13
CA SER A 78 -1.86 2.78 23.71
C SER A 78 -0.94 3.66 22.86
N GLN A 79 -0.75 4.92 23.25
CA GLN A 79 0.15 5.85 22.54
C GLN A 79 1.59 5.35 22.58
N PHE A 80 2.03 4.75 23.69
CA PHE A 80 3.35 4.12 23.77
C PHE A 80 3.50 2.98 22.76
N THR A 81 2.46 2.14 22.66
CA THR A 81 2.38 1.04 21.70
C THR A 81 2.44 1.53 20.25
N THR A 82 1.78 2.66 19.94
CA THR A 82 1.72 3.19 18.57
C THR A 82 2.85 4.14 18.21
N THR A 83 3.50 4.78 19.19
CA THR A 83 4.37 5.95 18.95
C THR A 83 5.85 5.73 19.30
N ILE A 84 6.21 4.76 20.15
CA ILE A 84 7.64 4.52 20.44
C ILE A 84 8.25 3.52 19.50
N TRP A 85 8.69 4.03 18.37
CA TRP A 85 9.50 3.30 17.40
C TRP A 85 10.51 4.28 16.80
N GLY A 86 11.42 4.83 17.63
CA GLY A 86 12.43 5.78 17.13
C GLY A 86 13.13 6.69 18.14
N THR A 87 12.81 6.66 19.43
CA THR A 87 13.58 7.37 20.47
C THR A 87 14.40 6.38 21.29
N ALA A 88 15.72 6.57 21.28
CA ALA A 88 16.65 5.84 22.13
C ALA A 88 16.24 6.04 23.60
N GLY A 89 15.70 5.00 24.26
CA GLY A 89 15.40 5.07 25.69
C GLY A 89 14.24 4.21 26.22
N ALA A 90 13.33 3.69 25.38
CA ALA A 90 12.26 2.82 25.89
C ALA A 90 12.76 1.41 26.27
N ILE A 91 13.89 0.97 25.73
CA ILE A 91 14.69 -0.10 26.34
C ILE A 91 16.13 0.30 26.07
N THR A 92 16.82 0.83 27.08
CA THR A 92 18.15 1.46 26.96
C THR A 92 19.25 0.53 26.41
N ALA A 93 18.95 -0.76 26.20
CA ALA A 93 19.89 -1.79 25.76
C ALA A 93 19.53 -2.46 24.42
N CYS A 94 18.44 -2.08 23.76
CA CYS A 94 17.96 -2.79 22.56
C CYS A 94 18.09 -1.96 21.28
N THR A 95 18.81 -2.51 20.29
CA THR A 95 18.88 -1.96 18.93
C THR A 95 17.78 -2.57 18.07
N TYR A 96 16.60 -1.97 18.14
CA TYR A 96 15.48 -2.35 17.29
C TYR A 96 15.54 -1.71 15.89
N PRO A 97 14.78 -2.25 14.91
CA PRO A 97 14.58 -1.58 13.62
C PRO A 97 14.00 -0.18 13.76
N SER A 98 14.15 0.65 12.73
CA SER A 98 13.56 1.99 12.72
C SER A 98 12.05 2.00 12.44
N ALA A 99 11.50 0.92 11.86
CA ALA A 99 10.09 0.78 11.54
C ALA A 99 9.70 -0.70 11.32
N ASN A 100 8.39 -0.95 11.22
CA ASN A 100 7.79 -2.22 10.77
C ASN A 100 8.11 -3.47 11.60
N PHE A 101 8.25 -3.33 12.92
CA PHE A 101 8.42 -4.44 13.85
C PHE A 101 7.36 -4.41 14.97
N VAL A 102 7.36 -5.42 15.83
CA VAL A 102 6.59 -5.55 17.08
C VAL A 102 7.51 -6.22 18.12
N PRO A 103 7.65 -5.74 19.36
CA PRO A 103 8.56 -6.33 20.32
C PRO A 103 7.85 -7.51 20.98
N THR A 104 8.57 -8.59 21.22
CA THR A 104 7.97 -9.85 21.67
C THR A 104 8.33 -10.24 23.09
N ASP A 105 9.38 -9.67 23.66
CA ASP A 105 9.90 -10.04 24.97
C ASP A 105 10.68 -8.91 25.66
N CYS A 106 11.26 -9.23 26.82
CA CYS A 106 12.12 -8.36 27.64
C CYS A 106 13.60 -8.33 27.20
N SER A 107 13.99 -9.12 26.20
CA SER A 107 15.38 -9.41 25.82
C SER A 107 15.68 -8.91 24.40
N CYS A 108 15.07 -7.79 24.00
CA CYS A 108 15.23 -7.18 22.68
C CYS A 108 14.67 -8.02 21.51
N GLY A 109 13.85 -9.02 21.78
CA GLY A 109 13.17 -9.80 20.75
C GLY A 109 12.12 -8.97 20.04
N PHE A 110 12.04 -9.18 18.73
CA PHE A 110 11.00 -8.63 17.88
C PHE A 110 10.67 -9.53 16.70
N THR A 111 9.46 -9.32 16.20
CA THR A 111 8.92 -9.84 14.94
C THR A 111 8.62 -8.70 14.00
N CYS A 112 8.71 -8.93 12.69
CA CYS A 112 8.33 -7.92 11.71
C CYS A 112 6.82 -7.89 11.50
N ASN A 113 6.29 -6.72 11.11
CA ASN A 113 4.89 -6.58 10.70
C ASN A 113 4.59 -7.47 9.49
N ALA A 114 3.30 -7.77 9.27
CA ALA A 114 2.85 -8.53 8.10
C ALA A 114 3.38 -7.88 6.80
N GLY A 115 3.92 -8.70 5.89
CA GLY A 115 4.54 -8.24 4.65
C GLY A 115 6.02 -7.83 4.78
N TYR A 116 6.60 -7.85 5.98
CA TYR A 116 8.01 -7.57 6.22
C TYR A 116 8.75 -8.81 6.74
N THR A 117 10.03 -8.91 6.38
CA THR A 117 10.89 -10.05 6.75
C THR A 117 12.05 -9.58 7.61
N LYS A 118 12.40 -10.35 8.65
CA LYS A 118 13.52 -10.05 9.54
C LYS A 118 14.85 -10.16 8.79
N CYS A 119 15.66 -9.12 8.86
CA CYS A 119 17.00 -9.08 8.30
C CYS A 119 18.02 -8.75 9.39
N GLY A 120 18.92 -9.68 9.67
CA GLY A 120 19.90 -9.53 10.74
C GLY A 120 19.25 -9.37 12.12
N THR A 121 19.90 -8.58 12.98
CA THR A 121 19.49 -8.36 14.38
C THR A 121 18.67 -7.09 14.58
N SER A 122 18.61 -6.20 13.58
CA SER A 122 18.07 -4.84 13.77
C SER A 122 17.29 -4.31 12.58
N TYR A 123 16.84 -5.15 11.64
CA TYR A 123 16.06 -4.69 10.49
C TYR A 123 14.84 -5.55 10.20
N CYS A 124 13.78 -4.87 9.77
CA CYS A 124 12.62 -5.46 9.09
C CYS A 124 12.57 -4.87 7.68
N ILE A 125 12.72 -5.72 6.67
CA ILE A 125 12.83 -5.30 5.27
C ILE A 125 11.56 -5.68 4.51
N ASN A 126 11.22 -4.88 3.50
CA ASN A 126 10.17 -5.25 2.56
C ASN A 126 10.78 -6.15 1.47
N PRO A 127 10.41 -7.45 1.39
CA PRO A 127 10.98 -8.36 0.40
C PRO A 127 10.63 -7.98 -1.05
N ALA A 128 9.68 -7.06 -1.28
CA ALA A 128 9.39 -6.53 -2.61
C ALA A 128 10.38 -5.47 -3.08
N THR A 129 11.17 -4.87 -2.18
CA THR A 129 12.11 -3.79 -2.56
C THR A 129 13.53 -4.00 -2.05
N GLN A 130 13.71 -4.94 -1.12
CA GLN A 130 14.97 -5.15 -0.42
C GLN A 130 15.26 -6.65 -0.26
N THR A 131 16.55 -6.98 -0.26
CA THR A 131 17.08 -8.29 0.11
C THR A 131 17.95 -8.16 1.36
N CYS A 132 18.16 -9.27 2.05
CA CYS A 132 19.07 -9.35 3.19
C CYS A 132 20.36 -10.03 2.77
N SER A 133 21.49 -9.32 2.81
CA SER A 133 22.81 -9.90 2.58
C SER A 133 23.65 -9.74 3.82
N SER A 134 24.02 -10.87 4.45
CA SER A 134 24.83 -10.90 5.68
C SER A 134 24.26 -10.06 6.81
N GLY A 135 22.93 -10.08 6.98
CA GLY A 135 22.24 -9.31 8.04
C GLY A 135 22.09 -7.82 7.77
N VAL A 136 22.47 -7.35 6.57
CA VAL A 136 22.33 -5.96 6.16
C VAL A 136 21.29 -5.84 5.03
N PRO A 137 20.32 -4.93 5.16
CA PRO A 137 19.38 -4.60 4.08
C PRO A 137 20.13 -4.06 2.87
N LYS A 138 19.88 -4.65 1.71
CA LYS A 138 20.32 -4.11 0.42
C LYS A 138 19.10 -3.88 -0.46
N PRO A 139 19.02 -2.76 -1.19
CA PRO A 139 17.97 -2.60 -2.19
C PRO A 139 18.09 -3.72 -3.21
N LEU A 140 16.95 -4.27 -3.62
CA LEU A 140 16.91 -5.16 -4.78
C LEU A 140 17.40 -4.38 -6.00
N ARG A 141 18.14 -5.07 -6.87
CA ARG A 141 18.48 -4.47 -8.17
C ARG A 141 17.17 -4.27 -8.92
N LYS A 142 17.10 -3.27 -9.79
CA LYS A 142 15.91 -2.97 -10.59
C LYS A 142 15.33 -4.20 -11.32
N ARG A 143 16.19 -5.14 -11.71
CA ARG A 143 15.83 -6.41 -12.39
C ARG A 143 15.25 -7.50 -11.46
N ASP A 144 15.44 -7.39 -10.15
CA ASP A 144 15.07 -8.40 -9.15
C ASP A 144 13.82 -7.99 -8.34
N LEU A 145 13.19 -6.85 -8.68
CA LEU A 145 11.94 -6.38 -8.04
C LEU A 145 10.76 -7.24 -8.51
N PRO A 146 9.90 -7.74 -7.61
CA PRO A 146 8.76 -8.56 -7.97
C PRO A 146 7.59 -7.68 -8.40
N PHE A 147 7.65 -7.25 -9.67
CA PHE A 147 6.53 -7.19 -10.62
C PHE A 147 7.19 -7.01 -12.00
N GLY A 148 7.12 -8.07 -12.82
CA GLY A 148 7.80 -8.16 -14.10
C GLY A 148 7.39 -7.04 -15.05
N GLY A 149 8.39 -6.37 -15.61
CA GLY A 149 8.23 -5.38 -16.65
C GLY A 149 9.12 -4.19 -16.38
N ARG A 150 9.85 -3.72 -17.40
CA ARG A 150 10.55 -2.42 -17.38
C ARG A 150 9.60 -1.21 -17.24
N CYS A 151 8.34 -1.46 -16.87
CA CYS A 151 7.19 -0.59 -17.00
C CYS A 151 6.57 -0.26 -15.64
N SER A 152 5.92 0.89 -15.55
CA SER A 152 5.20 1.34 -14.35
C SER A 152 4.01 0.43 -14.04
N HIS A 153 3.47 0.53 -12.82
CA HIS A 153 2.29 -0.24 -12.40
C HIS A 153 1.12 -0.06 -13.37
N GLY A 154 0.52 -1.17 -13.80
CA GLY A 154 -0.60 -1.18 -14.76
C GLY A 154 -0.20 -1.15 -16.24
N MET A 155 1.11 -1.17 -16.55
CA MET A 155 1.63 -1.23 -17.92
C MET A 155 2.19 -2.63 -18.21
N THR A 156 2.08 -3.05 -19.46
CA THR A 156 2.63 -4.32 -19.99
C THR A 156 3.84 -4.03 -20.87
N GLU A 157 4.92 -4.79 -20.70
CA GLU A 157 6.10 -4.72 -21.56
C GLU A 157 5.83 -5.46 -22.88
N CYS A 158 5.70 -4.70 -23.97
CA CYS A 158 5.36 -5.21 -25.29
C CYS A 158 6.55 -5.14 -26.25
N PRO A 159 6.83 -6.18 -27.04
CA PRO A 159 7.92 -6.17 -28.01
C PRO A 159 7.61 -5.21 -29.16
N THR A 160 8.63 -4.47 -29.61
CA THR A 160 8.50 -3.59 -30.79
C THR A 160 8.99 -4.31 -32.05
N ARG A 161 8.48 -3.88 -33.22
CA ARG A 161 8.83 -4.48 -34.52
C ARG A 161 10.33 -4.39 -34.86
N ASN A 162 11.03 -3.38 -34.35
CA ASN A 162 12.46 -3.13 -34.63
C ASN A 162 13.40 -3.77 -33.59
N GLY A 163 12.87 -4.60 -32.70
CA GLY A 163 13.59 -5.13 -31.55
C GLY A 163 13.60 -4.14 -30.38
N GLY A 164 13.50 -4.70 -29.18
CA GLY A 164 13.30 -3.94 -27.95
C GLY A 164 11.85 -4.01 -27.47
N TRP A 165 11.51 -3.10 -26.56
CA TRP A 165 10.27 -3.15 -25.80
C TRP A 165 9.74 -1.75 -25.54
N GLU A 166 8.42 -1.64 -25.45
CA GLU A 166 7.71 -0.46 -25.00
C GLU A 166 6.66 -0.83 -23.94
N CYS A 167 6.22 0.16 -23.18
CA CYS A 167 5.28 -0.03 -22.08
C CYS A 167 3.90 0.44 -22.51
N LEU A 168 2.96 -0.49 -22.66
CA LEU A 168 1.59 -0.21 -23.11
C LEU A 168 0.57 -0.60 -22.05
N ASP A 169 -0.45 0.23 -21.87
CA ASP A 169 -1.62 -0.10 -21.05
C ASP A 169 -2.59 -0.94 -21.87
N THR A 170 -2.37 -2.26 -21.88
CA THR A 170 -3.21 -3.21 -22.63
C THR A 170 -4.67 -3.25 -22.18
N SER A 171 -5.03 -2.56 -21.10
CA SER A 171 -6.42 -2.45 -20.65
C SER A 171 -7.18 -1.29 -21.28
N ARG A 172 -6.49 -0.32 -21.90
CA ARG A 172 -7.05 0.95 -22.40
C ARG A 172 -6.52 1.40 -23.75
N ASP A 173 -5.36 0.91 -24.16
CA ASP A 173 -4.77 1.25 -25.45
C ASP A 173 -5.59 0.65 -26.60
N LEU A 174 -5.82 1.42 -27.66
CA LEU A 174 -6.62 1.00 -28.80
C LEU A 174 -5.90 -0.01 -29.68
N GLU A 175 -4.58 0.11 -29.82
CA GLU A 175 -3.75 -0.69 -30.73
C GLU A 175 -3.17 -1.94 -30.03
N ALA A 176 -3.24 -1.95 -28.69
CA ALA A 176 -2.79 -3.04 -27.82
C ALA A 176 -3.89 -3.53 -26.87
N CYS A 177 -5.15 -3.54 -27.30
CA CYS A 177 -6.26 -3.88 -26.42
C CYS A 177 -6.26 -5.39 -26.10
N GLY A 178 -6.24 -5.73 -24.81
CA GLY A 178 -6.26 -7.12 -24.32
C GLY A 178 -4.89 -7.79 -24.27
N GLY A 179 -3.89 -7.27 -24.98
CA GLY A 179 -2.56 -7.85 -25.06
C GLY A 179 -1.62 -7.05 -25.95
N CYS A 180 -0.35 -7.43 -25.99
CA CYS A 180 0.65 -6.70 -26.76
C CYS A 180 0.40 -6.78 -28.28
N PRO A 181 0.78 -5.74 -29.05
CA PRO A 181 0.78 -5.82 -30.50
C PRO A 181 1.55 -7.06 -30.97
N TYR A 182 1.09 -7.68 -32.06
CA TYR A 182 1.70 -8.88 -32.67
C TYR A 182 1.63 -10.16 -31.84
N THR A 183 0.90 -10.16 -30.72
CA THR A 183 0.55 -11.38 -29.97
C THR A 183 -0.86 -11.85 -30.35
N SER A 184 -1.21 -13.08 -29.98
CA SER A 184 -2.57 -13.61 -30.19
C SER A 184 -3.63 -12.91 -29.33
N GLU A 185 -3.19 -12.27 -28.25
CA GLU A 185 -4.02 -11.65 -27.23
C GLU A 185 -4.34 -10.18 -27.53
N GLY A 186 -3.46 -9.48 -28.25
CA GLY A 186 -3.60 -8.06 -28.57
C GLY A 186 -4.47 -7.80 -29.81
N VAL A 187 -5.44 -6.90 -29.66
CA VAL A 187 -6.35 -6.48 -30.72
C VAL A 187 -6.24 -4.98 -30.96
N ASP A 188 -6.07 -4.59 -32.22
CA ASP A 188 -6.22 -3.20 -32.65
C ASP A 188 -7.70 -2.89 -32.90
N CYS A 189 -8.35 -2.26 -31.93
CA CYS A 189 -9.76 -1.90 -32.01
C CYS A 189 -10.05 -0.86 -33.10
N SER A 190 -9.06 -0.09 -33.55
CA SER A 190 -9.24 0.92 -34.60
C SER A 190 -9.43 0.28 -35.99
N SER A 191 -9.03 -0.98 -36.14
CA SER A 191 -9.15 -1.75 -37.37
C SER A 191 -10.54 -2.36 -37.61
N ILE A 192 -11.49 -2.20 -36.68
CA ILE A 192 -12.84 -2.78 -36.79
C ILE A 192 -13.57 -2.19 -38.02
N PRO A 193 -13.94 -3.01 -39.02
CA PRO A 193 -14.56 -2.52 -40.24
C PRO A 193 -15.89 -1.80 -39.98
N GLY A 194 -16.07 -0.62 -40.57
CA GLY A 194 -17.30 0.16 -40.46
C GLY A 194 -17.51 0.85 -39.12
N ALA A 195 -16.58 0.72 -38.16
CA ALA A 195 -16.59 1.48 -36.92
C ALA A 195 -16.16 2.93 -37.17
N ASP A 196 -16.86 3.86 -36.52
CA ASP A 196 -16.57 5.29 -36.56
C ASP A 196 -15.96 5.77 -35.23
N SER A 197 -16.36 5.15 -34.11
CA SER A 197 -15.75 5.38 -32.80
C SER A 197 -15.62 4.07 -32.03
N VAL A 198 -14.44 3.85 -31.46
CA VAL A 198 -14.08 2.66 -30.68
C VAL A 198 -13.38 3.04 -29.38
N THR A 199 -13.40 2.15 -28.40
CA THR A 199 -12.68 2.28 -27.14
C THR A 199 -12.22 0.91 -26.64
N CYS A 200 -11.05 0.85 -25.99
CA CYS A 200 -10.64 -0.32 -25.24
C CYS A 200 -11.03 -0.14 -23.77
N VAL A 201 -11.76 -1.10 -23.21
CA VAL A 201 -12.17 -1.08 -21.80
C VAL A 201 -11.90 -2.45 -21.19
N GLU A 202 -11.02 -2.48 -20.20
CA GLU A 202 -10.65 -3.72 -19.48
C GLU A 202 -10.12 -4.79 -20.44
N GLY A 203 -9.33 -4.37 -21.44
CA GLY A 203 -8.73 -5.26 -22.43
C GLY A 203 -9.71 -5.81 -23.47
N LYS A 204 -10.87 -5.15 -23.65
CA LYS A 204 -11.86 -5.54 -24.67
C LYS A 204 -12.27 -4.35 -25.54
N CYS A 205 -12.30 -4.57 -26.84
CA CYS A 205 -12.81 -3.59 -27.79
C CYS A 205 -14.31 -3.38 -27.62
N LYS A 206 -14.72 -2.11 -27.57
CA LYS A 206 -16.11 -1.68 -27.59
C LYS A 206 -16.30 -0.64 -28.69
N VAL A 207 -17.20 -0.93 -29.62
CA VAL A 207 -17.62 0.02 -30.65
C VAL A 207 -18.67 0.97 -30.04
N ARG A 208 -18.46 2.27 -30.15
CA ARG A 208 -19.41 3.31 -29.72
C ARG A 208 -20.33 3.75 -30.84
N SER A 209 -19.82 3.86 -32.06
CA SER A 209 -20.61 4.22 -33.25
C SER A 209 -20.06 3.53 -34.49
N CYS A 210 -20.97 3.26 -35.43
CA CYS A 210 -20.63 2.80 -36.78
C CYS A 210 -20.78 3.95 -37.77
N ASP A 211 -20.09 3.85 -38.91
CA ASP A 211 -20.26 4.80 -40.01
C ASP A 211 -21.69 4.77 -40.57
N ARG A 212 -22.02 5.74 -41.43
CA ARG A 212 -23.38 5.92 -41.96
C ARG A 212 -23.93 4.73 -42.76
N ARG A 213 -23.05 3.86 -43.27
CA ARG A 213 -23.42 2.67 -44.06
C ARG A 213 -23.52 1.42 -43.20
N HIS A 214 -23.25 1.49 -41.91
CA HIS A 214 -23.28 0.35 -41.00
C HIS A 214 -24.23 0.58 -39.82
N TYR A 215 -24.65 -0.50 -39.18
CA TYR A 215 -25.36 -0.49 -37.91
C TYR A 215 -24.63 -1.38 -36.90
N LEU A 216 -24.74 -1.03 -35.62
CA LEU A 216 -24.08 -1.75 -34.54
C LEU A 216 -24.84 -3.05 -34.22
N ASN A 217 -24.14 -4.19 -34.27
CA ASN A 217 -24.63 -5.47 -33.80
C ASN A 217 -23.61 -6.08 -32.82
N GLY A 218 -23.91 -6.01 -31.52
CA GLY A 218 -22.97 -6.42 -30.48
C GLY A 218 -21.71 -5.55 -30.49
N THR A 219 -20.57 -6.13 -30.89
CA THR A 219 -19.26 -5.48 -31.00
C THR A 219 -18.83 -5.22 -32.45
N GLU A 220 -19.71 -5.47 -33.42
CA GLU A 220 -19.40 -5.37 -34.84
C GLU A 220 -20.30 -4.33 -35.55
N CYS A 221 -19.78 -3.74 -36.61
CA CYS A 221 -20.54 -2.88 -37.51
C CYS A 221 -20.90 -3.65 -38.78
N ILE A 222 -22.19 -3.87 -39.00
CA ILE A 222 -22.70 -4.63 -40.15
C ILE A 222 -23.25 -3.67 -41.18
N LEU A 223 -22.95 -3.91 -42.46
CA LEU A 223 -23.46 -3.10 -43.57
C LEU A 223 -24.99 -3.05 -43.54
N ARG A 224 -25.52 -1.83 -43.65
CA ARG A 224 -26.92 -1.56 -43.96
C ARG A 224 -27.13 -1.91 -45.42
N LEU A 225 -27.64 -3.10 -45.68
CA LEU A 225 -28.15 -3.44 -47.00
C LEU A 225 -29.43 -2.62 -47.23
N ASN A 226 -29.28 -1.42 -47.79
CA ASN A 226 -30.41 -0.71 -48.37
C ASN A 226 -30.79 -1.44 -49.66
N GLU A 227 -31.91 -2.15 -49.66
CA GLU A 227 -32.52 -2.84 -50.83
C GLU A 227 -32.92 -1.89 -51.99
N GLN A 228 -32.39 -0.67 -52.08
CA GLN A 228 -32.83 0.31 -53.09
C GLN A 228 -31.82 0.60 -54.20
N HIS A 229 -30.68 -0.10 -54.28
CA HIS A 229 -29.75 0.06 -55.42
C HIS A 229 -29.41 -1.22 -56.20
N LEU A 230 -29.97 -2.38 -55.85
CA LEU A 230 -29.71 -3.64 -56.56
C LEU A 230 -30.73 -4.02 -57.66
N PHE A 231 -31.81 -3.25 -57.85
CA PHE A 231 -32.80 -3.49 -58.93
C PHE A 231 -33.12 -2.24 -59.78
N GLY A 232 -32.08 -1.50 -60.17
CA GLY A 232 -32.21 -0.24 -60.94
C GLY A 232 -31.62 -0.24 -62.35
N ARG A 233 -31.40 -1.39 -62.99
CA ARG A 233 -31.19 -1.45 -64.45
C ARG A 233 -32.31 -2.28 -65.08
N ARG A 234 -33.48 -1.65 -65.28
CA ARG A 234 -34.41 -2.10 -66.31
C ARG A 234 -33.78 -1.76 -67.66
N THR A 235 -33.16 -2.77 -68.27
CA THR A 235 -32.97 -2.81 -69.72
C THR A 235 -34.35 -2.82 -70.37
N THR A 236 -34.77 -1.69 -70.93
CA THR A 236 -35.84 -1.66 -71.92
C THR A 236 -35.32 -2.31 -73.20
N VAL A 237 -35.61 -3.59 -73.36
CA VAL A 237 -35.48 -4.28 -74.65
C VAL A 237 -36.67 -3.89 -75.51
N ARG A 238 -36.38 -3.27 -76.66
CA ARG A 238 -37.32 -3.02 -77.75
C ARG A 238 -37.94 -4.32 -78.25
N ARG A 239 -39.26 -4.33 -78.43
CA ARG A 239 -39.95 -4.97 -79.56
C ARG A 239 -41.06 -4.06 -80.03
#